data_AF-A0A0U2MPF3-F1
#
_entry.id   AF-A0A0U2MPF3-F1
#
_cell.length_a   1.000
_cell.length_b   1.000
_cell.length_c   1.000
_cell.angle_alpha   90.00
_cell.angle_beta   90.00
_cell.angle_gamma   90.00
#
_symmetry.space_group_name_H-M   'P 1'
#
loop_
_entity.id
_entity.type
_entity.pdbx_description
1 polymer ?
#
loop_
_entity_poly.entity_id
_entity_poly.type
_entity_poly.pdbx_seq_one_letter_code
_entity_poly.pdbx_strand_id
1 'polypeptide(L)'
;MALFYISLGAVFFLIAIAWFGFVALYSQVENSGFGFGFIMGVFPALLSMLLIVPSTLYRTVFVFTQKPKQTMKAKVTLVIGLLITLLYSGAIIKLAFT
;
A
#
# COMPACT_ATOMS: atom_id res chain seq x y z
N MET A 1 -0.54 -0.91 18.20
CA MET A 1 0.56 -0.93 17.23
C MET A 1 0.10 -1.18 15.79
N ALA A 2 -0.72 -2.20 15.49
CA ALA A 2 -1.17 -2.48 14.11
C ALA A 2 -1.75 -1.27 13.35
N LEU A 3 -2.62 -0.46 13.97
CA LEU A 3 -3.20 0.73 13.34
C LEU A 3 -2.13 1.77 12.94
N PHE A 4 -1.06 1.90 13.72
CA PHE A 4 0.04 2.80 13.40
C PHE A 4 0.80 2.34 12.15
N TYR A 5 1.09 1.04 12.04
CA TYR A 5 1.74 0.48 10.84
C TYR A 5 0.87 0.60 9.59
N ILE A 6 -0.46 0.46 9.71
CA ILE A 6 -1.39 0.69 8.61
C ILE A 6 -1.33 2.17 8.17
N SER A 7 -1.37 3.11 9.12
CA SER A 7 -1.27 4.54 8.80
C SER A 7 0.09 4.91 8.16
N LEU A 8 1.19 4.43 8.73
CA LEU A 8 2.54 4.70 8.22
C LEU A 8 2.73 4.11 6.83
N GLY A 9 2.29 2.86 6.64
CA GLY A 9 2.31 2.23 5.32
C GLY A 9 1.45 2.97 4.31
N ALA A 10 0.28 3.49 4.70
CA ALA A 10 -0.58 4.27 3.81
C ALA A 10 0.09 5.57 3.33
N VAL A 11 0.94 6.20 4.15
CA VAL A 11 1.75 7.34 3.71
C VAL A 11 2.76 6.92 2.65
N PHE A 12 3.48 5.81 2.87
CA PHE A 12 4.40 5.27 1.86
C PHE A 12 3.69 4.88 0.56
N PHE A 13 2.46 4.36 0.65
CA PHE A 13 1.62 4.05 -0.52
C PHE A 13 1.33 5.30 -1.34
N LEU A 14 0.93 6.39 -0.69
CA LEU A 14 0.64 7.65 -1.37
C LEU A 14 1.89 8.24 -2.02
N ILE A 15 3.03 8.19 -1.33
CA ILE A 15 4.33 8.62 -1.89
C ILE A 15 4.65 7.80 -3.14
N ALA A 16 4.49 6.48 -3.08
CA ALA A 16 4.74 5.60 -4.22
C ALA A 16 3.83 5.90 -5.40
N ILE A 17 2.51 6.03 -5.18
CA ILE A 17 1.56 6.35 -6.26
C ILE A 17 1.84 7.72 -6.87
N ALA A 18 2.10 8.74 -6.04
CA ALA A 18 2.41 10.08 -6.54
C ALA A 18 3.68 10.05 -7.41
N TRP A 19 4.70 9.31 -6.98
CA TRP A 19 5.93 9.15 -7.73
C TRP A 19 5.73 8.38 -9.04
N PHE A 20 5.03 7.24 -9.00
CA PHE A 20 4.71 6.50 -10.22
C PHE A 20 3.87 7.32 -11.20
N GLY A 21 2.91 8.11 -10.69
CA GLY A 21 2.13 9.04 -11.50
C GLY A 21 3.00 10.12 -12.14
N PHE A 22 3.95 10.68 -11.40
CA PHE A 22 4.92 11.64 -11.93
C PHE A 22 5.79 11.02 -13.04
N VAL A 23 6.37 9.85 -12.79
CA VAL A 23 7.16 9.12 -13.80
C VAL A 23 6.30 8.83 -15.03
N ALA A 24 5.09 8.29 -14.86
CA ALA A 24 4.21 7.95 -15.97
C ALA A 24 3.79 9.16 -16.84
N LEU A 25 3.61 10.33 -16.24
CA LEU A 25 3.17 11.54 -16.96
C LEU A 25 4.31 12.32 -17.62
N TYR A 26 5.50 12.32 -17.01
CA TYR A 26 6.57 13.24 -17.39
C TYR A 26 7.82 12.57 -17.96
N SER A 27 7.96 11.25 -17.85
CA SER A 27 9.12 10.54 -18.41
C SER A 27 8.78 9.83 -19.71
N GLN A 28 9.61 10.06 -20.73
CA GLN A 28 9.55 9.31 -21.99
C GLN A 28 10.15 7.93 -21.78
N VAL A 29 9.43 6.88 -22.20
CA VAL A 29 9.82 5.47 -22.02
C VAL A 29 11.16 5.16 -22.69
N GLU A 30 11.48 5.86 -23.77
CA GLU A 30 12.73 5.71 -24.54
C GLU A 30 13.95 6.33 -23.82
N ASN A 31 13.72 7.11 -22.77
CA ASN A 31 14.77 7.80 -22.05
C ASN A 31 15.34 6.89 -20.95
N SER A 32 16.67 6.77 -20.86
CA SER A 32 17.34 5.88 -19.90
C SER A 32 17.02 6.21 -18.44
N GLY A 33 16.60 7.44 -18.15
CA GLY A 33 16.13 7.88 -16.84
C GLY A 33 14.77 7.31 -16.42
N PHE A 34 13.97 6.74 -17.33
CA PHE A 34 12.66 6.15 -17.02
C PHE A 34 12.79 4.98 -16.04
N GLY A 35 13.69 4.03 -16.32
CA GLY A 35 13.89 2.85 -15.48
C GLY A 35 14.37 3.21 -14.06
N PHE A 36 15.29 4.17 -13.96
CA PHE A 36 15.76 4.67 -12.67
C PHE A 36 14.64 5.37 -11.88
N GLY A 37 13.86 6.22 -12.56
CA GLY A 37 12.67 6.86 -11.98
C GLY A 37 11.67 5.82 -11.48
N PHE A 38 11.40 4.77 -12.25
CA PHE A 38 10.48 3.72 -11.84
C PHE A 38 10.95 2.97 -10.58
N ILE A 39 12.23 2.57 -10.53
CA ILE A 39 12.82 1.86 -9.37
C ILE A 39 12.70 2.68 -8.08
N MET A 40 12.89 4.00 -8.15
CA MET A 40 12.72 4.89 -6.99
C MET A 40 11.30 4.87 -6.41
N GLY A 41 10.28 4.58 -7.23
CA GLY A 41 8.90 4.39 -6.77
C GLY A 41 8.64 3.00 -6.17
N VAL A 42 9.39 1.98 -6.59
CA VAL A 42 9.24 0.61 -6.11
C VAL A 42 9.62 0.49 -4.63
N PHE A 43 10.67 1.19 -4.19
CA PHE A 43 11.12 1.13 -2.79
C PHE A 43 10.02 1.56 -1.78
N PRO A 44 9.42 2.76 -1.87
CA PRO A 44 8.32 3.13 -0.98
C PRO A 44 7.09 2.24 -1.17
N ALA A 45 6.84 1.71 -2.37
CA ALA A 45 5.77 0.75 -2.60
C ALA A 45 5.97 -0.57 -1.83
N LEU A 46 7.21 -1.08 -1.79
CA LEU A 46 7.55 -2.29 -1.04
C LEU A 46 7.45 -2.06 0.47
N LEU A 47 7.93 -0.93 0.98
CA LEU A 47 7.79 -0.58 2.38
C LEU A 47 6.32 -0.46 2.80
N SER A 48 5.50 0.19 1.98
CA SER A 48 4.06 0.25 2.18
C SER A 48 3.44 -1.15 2.24
N MET A 49 3.74 -2.01 1.27
CA MET A 49 3.21 -3.38 1.22
C MET A 49 3.59 -4.18 2.47
N LEU A 50 4.87 -4.14 2.86
CA LEU A 50 5.39 -4.87 4.02
C LEU A 50 4.74 -4.42 5.33
N LEU A 51 4.41 -3.13 5.46
CA LEU A 51 3.79 -2.57 6.66
C LEU A 51 2.28 -2.77 6.69
N ILE A 52 1.58 -2.51 5.58
CA ILE A 52 0.11 -2.52 5.52
C ILE A 52 -0.41 -3.95 5.52
N VAL A 53 0.05 -4.82 4.61
CA VAL A 53 -0.59 -6.12 4.34
C VAL A 53 -0.66 -6.99 5.60
N PRO A 54 0.45 -7.31 6.29
CA PRO A 54 0.38 -8.15 7.49
C PRO A 54 -0.38 -7.47 8.64
N SER A 55 -0.18 -6.16 8.83
CA SER A 55 -0.85 -5.40 9.90
C SER A 55 -2.37 -5.35 9.70
N THR A 56 -2.81 -5.21 8.46
CA THR A 56 -4.24 -5.17 8.10
C THR A 56 -4.87 -6.53 8.25
N LEU A 57 -4.23 -7.60 7.77
CA LEU A 57 -4.74 -8.97 7.93
C LEU A 57 -4.86 -9.34 9.41
N TYR A 58 -3.81 -9.11 10.20
CA TYR A 58 -3.82 -9.36 11.63
C TYR A 58 -4.94 -8.57 12.33
N ARG A 59 -5.04 -7.26 12.05
CA ARG A 59 -6.04 -6.40 12.68
C ARG A 59 -7.46 -6.79 12.28
N THR A 60 -7.67 -7.22 11.05
CA THR A 60 -8.98 -7.66 10.55
C THR A 60 -9.42 -8.93 11.27
N VAL A 61 -8.57 -9.96 11.31
CA VAL A 61 -8.86 -11.21 12.05
C VAL A 61 -9.15 -10.93 13.52
N PHE A 62 -8.36 -10.06 14.17
CA PHE A 62 -8.57 -9.67 15.56
C PHE A 62 -9.94 -9.00 15.78
N VAL A 63 -10.38 -8.16 14.84
CA VAL A 63 -11.66 -7.46 14.95
C VAL A 63 -12.85 -8.41 14.78
N PHE A 64 -12.74 -9.35 13.85
CA PHE A 64 -13.79 -10.36 13.65
C PHE A 64 -13.91 -11.34 14.82
N THR A 65 -12.77 -11.77 15.38
CA THR A 65 -12.73 -12.76 16.46
C THR A 65 -13.06 -12.18 17.82
N GLN A 66 -12.48 -11.02 18.17
CA GLN A 66 -12.59 -10.47 19.52
C GLN A 66 -13.61 -9.34 19.66
N LYS A 67 -14.19 -8.85 18.55
CA LYS A 67 -15.18 -7.75 18.50
C LYS A 67 -14.85 -6.57 19.45
N PRO A 68 -13.60 -6.07 19.45
CA PRO A 68 -13.20 -5.00 20.36
C PRO A 68 -14.00 -3.72 20.06
N LYS A 69 -14.31 -2.92 21.09
CA LYS A 69 -14.86 -1.57 20.87
C LYS A 69 -13.83 -0.73 20.10
N GLN A 70 -14.18 -0.33 18.89
CA GLN A 70 -13.33 0.50 18.03
C GLN A 70 -13.84 1.93 17.94
N THR A 71 -12.92 2.88 17.98
CA THR A 71 -13.20 4.28 17.67
C THR A 71 -13.43 4.46 16.16
N MET A 72 -14.15 5.52 15.76
CA MET A 72 -14.37 5.83 14.34
C MET A 72 -13.06 5.97 13.56
N LYS A 73 -12.04 6.62 14.15
CA LYS A 73 -10.71 6.75 13.55
C LYS A 73 -10.08 5.39 13.25
N ALA A 74 -10.13 4.45 14.21
CA ALA A 74 -9.57 3.11 14.04
C ALA A 74 -10.29 2.30 12.95
N LYS A 75 -11.61 2.46 12.81
CA LYS A 75 -12.37 1.83 11.73
C LYS A 75 -11.95 2.37 10.37
N VAL A 76 -11.87 3.70 10.22
CA VAL A 76 -11.45 4.35 8.97
C VAL A 76 -10.05 3.89 8.58
N THR A 77 -9.09 3.89 9.51
CA THR A 77 -7.73 3.39 9.25
C THR A 77 -7.72 1.94 8.77
N LEU A 78 -8.52 1.07 9.40
CA LEU A 78 -8.61 -0.33 8.99
C LEU A 78 -9.22 -0.50 7.59
N VAL A 79 -10.26 0.27 7.26
CA VAL A 79 -10.88 0.25 5.92
C VAL A 79 -9.89 0.72 4.86
N ILE A 80 -9.13 1.78 5.11
CA ILE A 80 -8.06 2.25 4.20
C ILE A 80 -7.00 1.16 4.02
N GLY A 81 -6.55 0.53 5.10
CA GLY A 81 -5.59 -0.57 5.04
C GLY A 81 -6.11 -1.77 4.22
N LEU A 82 -7.40 -2.10 4.35
CA LEU A 82 -8.04 -3.17 3.58
C LEU A 82 -8.10 -2.85 2.09
N LEU A 83 -8.47 -1.62 1.73
CA LEU A 83 -8.48 -1.17 0.33
C LEU A 83 -7.09 -1.26 -0.29
N ILE A 84 -6.07 -0.76 0.42
CA ILE A 84 -4.68 -0.80 -0.09
C ILE A 84 -4.19 -2.25 -0.20
N THR A 85 -4.48 -3.10 0.79
CA THR A 85 -4.16 -4.53 0.73
C THR A 85 -4.81 -5.19 -0.49
N LEU A 86 -6.07 -4.87 -0.79
CA LEU A 86 -6.79 -5.41 -1.96
C LEU A 86 -6.12 -4.98 -3.27
N LEU A 87 -5.70 -3.71 -3.37
CA LEU A 87 -4.98 -3.20 -4.53
C LEU A 87 -3.65 -3.94 -4.74
N TYR A 88 -2.88 -4.18 -3.67
CA TYR A 88 -1.66 -4.97 -3.74
C TYR A 88 -1.93 -6.42 -4.16
N SER A 89 -2.94 -7.08 -3.59
CA SER A 89 -3.32 -8.43 -4.00
C SER A 89 -3.70 -8.50 -5.47
N GLY A 90 -4.49 -7.54 -5.96
CA GLY A 90 -4.85 -7.44 -7.38
C GLY A 90 -3.63 -7.23 -8.28
N ALA A 91 -2.70 -6.37 -7.89
CA ALA A 91 -1.44 -6.14 -8.61
C ALA A 91 -0.57 -7.40 -8.68
N ILE A 92 -0.44 -8.15 -7.57
CA ILE A 92 0.33 -9.39 -7.50
C ILE A 92 -0.31 -10.48 -8.36
N ILE A 93 -1.63 -10.64 -8.28
CA ILE A 93 -2.37 -11.59 -9.14
C ILE A 93 -2.13 -11.25 -10.60
N LYS A 94 -2.30 -9.97 -10.97
CA LYS A 94 -2.04 -9.54 -12.35
C LYS A 94 -0.61 -9.88 -12.78
N LEU A 95 0.38 -9.64 -11.94
CA LEU A 95 1.79 -9.94 -12.23
C LEU A 95 2.07 -11.44 -12.33
N ALA A 96 1.41 -12.27 -11.53
CA ALA A 96 1.62 -13.72 -11.52
C ALA A 96 0.96 -14.44 -12.71
N PHE A 97 -0.11 -13.87 -13.27
CA PHE A 97 -0.90 -14.45 -14.37
C PHE A 97 -0.77 -13.69 -15.70
N THR A 98 0.18 -12.75 -15.79
CA THR A 98 0.59 -12.08 -17.05
C THR A 98 1.95 -12.60 -17.46
#